data_AF-A0A920TBA1-F1
#
_entry.id   AF-A0A920TBA1-F1
#
_cell.length_a   1.000
_cell.length_b   1.000
_cell.length_c   1.000
_cell.angle_alpha   90.00
_cell.angle_beta   90.00
_cell.angle_gamma   90.00
#
_symmetry.space_group_name_H-M   'P 1'
#
loop_
_entity.id
_entity.type
_entity.pdbx_description
1 polymer ?
#
loop_
_entity_poly.entity_id
_entity_poly.type
_entity_poly.pdbx_seq_one_letter_code
_entity_poly.pdbx_strand_id
1 'polypeptide(L)'
;MSVSPASRPARTFRCRPTPKAYWKVDLHNLLHFLALRMDSHAQQEIRDYATTIGEQIVQPLFPVVWEAFQDYRVSGLFLTRLDREVVVRLMEQAGQAGQVPPFDETMFLEAQHDNWKPLTRCRERDECHDKLAEMGIVEPRGGQ
;
A
#
# COMPACT_ATOMS: atom_id res chain seq x y z
N MET A 1 23.09 -63.39 23.69
CA MET A 1 22.75 -62.08 24.31
C MET A 1 21.89 -61.31 23.31
N SER A 2 20.57 -61.34 23.47
CA SER A 2 19.62 -60.63 22.61
C SER A 2 19.46 -59.20 23.12
N VAL A 3 19.81 -58.21 22.29
CA VAL A 3 19.60 -56.79 22.61
C VAL A 3 18.18 -56.43 22.18
N SER A 4 17.32 -56.16 23.16
CA SER A 4 15.96 -55.66 22.91
C SER A 4 16.03 -54.16 22.57
N PRO A 5 15.37 -53.66 21.52
CA PRO A 5 15.40 -52.24 21.19
C PRO A 5 14.49 -51.46 22.16
N ALA A 6 15.07 -50.49 22.85
CA ALA A 6 14.34 -49.58 23.73
C ALA A 6 13.27 -48.81 22.95
N SER A 7 12.00 -49.00 23.32
CA SER A 7 10.88 -48.21 22.81
C SER A 7 10.99 -46.78 23.34
N ARG A 8 11.23 -45.81 22.45
CA ARG A 8 11.14 -44.39 22.82
C ARG A 8 9.66 -44.06 23.09
N PRO A 9 9.31 -43.45 24.23
CA PRO A 9 7.93 -43.06 24.49
C PRO A 9 7.49 -41.98 23.51
N ALA A 10 6.28 -42.12 22.97
CA ALA A 10 5.66 -41.15 22.08
C ALA A 10 5.61 -39.76 22.76
N ARG A 11 6.19 -38.74 22.10
CA ARG A 11 6.04 -37.35 22.54
C ARG A 11 4.56 -36.99 22.45
N THR A 12 3.91 -36.85 23.59
CA THR A 12 2.61 -36.20 23.67
C THR A 12 2.76 -34.76 23.18
N PHE A 13 2.16 -34.46 22.02
CA PHE A 13 1.97 -33.08 21.58
C PHE A 13 1.03 -32.40 22.58
N ARG A 14 1.60 -31.69 23.56
CA ARG A 14 0.82 -30.71 24.33
C ARG A 14 0.53 -29.54 23.41
N CYS A 15 -0.73 -29.39 23.01
CA CYS A 15 -1.23 -28.12 22.50
C CYS A 15 -0.89 -27.05 23.53
N ARG A 16 0.00 -26.11 23.17
CA ARG A 16 0.26 -24.96 24.04
C ARG A 16 -1.01 -24.11 24.07
N PRO A 17 -1.45 -23.64 25.24
CA PRO A 17 -2.57 -22.70 25.30
C PRO A 17 -2.24 -21.48 24.44
N THR A 18 -3.16 -21.11 23.56
CA THR A 18 -3.03 -19.91 22.73
C THR A 18 -2.97 -18.69 23.65
N PRO A 19 -2.04 -17.74 23.44
CA PRO A 19 -2.02 -16.51 24.20
C PRO A 19 -3.35 -15.76 23.98
N LYS A 20 -3.96 -15.30 25.06
CA LYS A 20 -5.13 -14.42 25.03
C LYS A 20 -4.67 -13.02 25.44
N ALA A 21 -5.14 -12.00 24.72
CA ALA A 21 -4.85 -10.61 25.03
C ALA A 21 -6.15 -9.82 25.12
N TYR A 22 -6.18 -8.84 26.03
CA TYR A 22 -7.21 -7.81 26.08
C TYR A 22 -6.65 -6.54 25.46
N TRP A 23 -7.42 -5.91 24.58
CA TRP A 23 -6.99 -4.70 23.89
C TRP A 23 -8.07 -3.62 23.99
N LYS A 24 -7.65 -2.40 24.35
CA LYS A 24 -8.47 -1.20 24.37
C LYS A 24 -7.76 -0.12 23.56
N VAL A 25 -8.47 0.48 22.63
CA VAL A 25 -7.96 1.51 21.72
C VAL A 25 -9.09 2.45 21.33
N ASP A 26 -8.78 3.71 21.04
CA ASP A 26 -9.74 4.64 20.42
C ASP A 26 -9.91 4.37 18.92
N LEU A 27 -10.94 4.96 18.33
CA LEU A 27 -11.28 4.73 16.93
C LEU A 27 -10.20 5.25 15.96
N HIS A 28 -9.57 6.39 16.26
CA HIS A 28 -8.57 6.97 15.36
C HIS A 28 -7.33 6.08 15.25
N ASN A 29 -6.82 5.62 16.40
CA ASN A 29 -5.68 4.71 16.47
C ASN A 29 -6.02 3.32 15.92
N LEU A 30 -7.27 2.86 16.09
CA LEU A 30 -7.74 1.63 15.45
C LEU A 30 -7.70 1.73 13.93
N LEU A 31 -8.23 2.81 13.34
CA LEU A 31 -8.20 3.00 11.89
C LEU A 31 -6.76 3.10 11.35
N HIS A 32 -5.86 3.75 12.08
CA HIS A 32 -4.44 3.75 11.71
C HIS A 32 -3.83 2.33 11.75
N PHE A 33 -4.15 1.52 12.77
CA PHE A 33 -3.72 0.12 12.82
C PHE A 33 -4.26 -0.68 11.63
N LEU A 34 -5.55 -0.52 11.30
CA LEU A 34 -6.18 -1.22 10.18
C LEU A 34 -5.49 -0.85 8.85
N ALA A 35 -5.23 0.44 8.61
CA ALA A 35 -4.52 0.88 7.40
C ALA A 35 -3.16 0.18 7.20
N LEU A 36 -2.41 -0.04 8.28
CA LEU A 36 -1.10 -0.67 8.21
C LEU A 36 -1.16 -2.20 8.07
N ARG A 37 -2.23 -2.84 8.55
CA ARG A 37 -2.30 -4.31 8.66
C ARG A 37 -3.22 -4.96 7.64
N MET A 38 -4.12 -4.20 7.03
CA MET A 38 -4.90 -4.65 5.88
C MET A 38 -4.11 -4.59 4.57
N ASP A 39 -2.95 -3.92 4.57
CA ASP A 39 -2.06 -3.81 3.40
C ASP A 39 -1.58 -5.17 2.88
N SER A 40 -1.39 -5.28 1.56
CA SER A 40 -0.96 -6.51 0.89
C SER A 40 0.45 -6.97 1.30
N HIS A 41 1.31 -6.05 1.75
CA HIS A 41 2.66 -6.33 2.24
C HIS A 41 2.68 -6.85 3.69
N ALA A 42 1.55 -6.78 4.42
CA ALA A 42 1.45 -7.31 5.77
C ALA A 42 1.41 -8.86 5.76
N GLN A 43 1.85 -9.46 6.87
CA GLN A 43 1.78 -10.92 7.07
C GLN A 43 0.32 -11.38 7.06
N GLN A 44 0.03 -12.50 6.38
CA GLN A 44 -1.35 -13.00 6.19
C GLN A 44 -2.13 -13.11 7.51
N GLU A 45 -1.52 -13.69 8.55
CA GLU A 45 -2.20 -13.91 9.83
C GLU A 45 -2.72 -12.62 10.48
N ILE A 46 -1.92 -11.54 10.44
CA ILE A 46 -2.37 -10.25 11.01
C ILE A 46 -3.32 -9.51 10.09
N ARG A 47 -3.18 -9.71 8.77
CA ARG A 47 -4.13 -9.17 7.79
C ARG A 47 -5.51 -9.75 7.99
N ASP A 48 -5.64 -11.07 8.12
CA ASP A 48 -6.93 -11.73 8.34
C ASP A 48 -7.59 -11.22 9.64
N TYR A 49 -6.79 -11.02 10.69
CA TYR A 49 -7.26 -10.44 11.95
C TYR A 49 -7.73 -8.98 11.77
N ALA A 50 -6.96 -8.16 11.07
CA ALA A 50 -7.29 -6.76 10.83
C ALA A 50 -8.54 -6.63 9.93
N THR A 51 -8.62 -7.40 8.84
CA THR A 51 -9.78 -7.44 7.94
C THR A 51 -11.03 -7.84 8.69
N THR A 52 -10.96 -8.86 9.55
CA THR A 52 -12.11 -9.28 10.38
C THR A 52 -12.57 -8.15 11.30
N ILE A 53 -11.65 -7.43 11.95
CA ILE A 53 -12.00 -6.29 12.80
C ILE A 53 -12.62 -5.16 11.99
N GLY A 54 -12.03 -4.81 10.84
CA GLY A 54 -12.51 -3.73 9.99
C GLY A 54 -13.91 -4.01 9.45
N GLU A 55 -14.08 -5.12 8.74
CA GLU A 55 -15.31 -5.45 8.00
C GLU A 55 -16.43 -5.96 8.91
N GLN A 56 -16.13 -6.74 9.94
CA GLN A 56 -17.17 -7.36 10.78
C GLN A 56 -17.51 -6.56 12.05
N ILE A 57 -16.66 -5.62 12.47
CA ILE A 57 -16.87 -4.85 13.71
C ILE A 57 -16.95 -3.35 13.42
N VAL A 58 -15.93 -2.76 12.79
CA VAL A 58 -15.87 -1.31 12.59
C VAL A 58 -16.91 -0.84 11.57
N GLN A 59 -17.00 -1.49 10.42
CA GLN A 59 -17.96 -1.17 9.36
C GLN A 59 -19.42 -1.14 9.84
N PRO A 60 -19.96 -2.17 10.52
CA PRO A 60 -21.35 -2.14 10.98
C PRO A 60 -21.61 -1.14 12.11
N LEU A 61 -20.62 -0.87 12.97
CA LEU A 61 -20.78 0.06 14.10
C LEU A 61 -20.62 1.54 13.69
N PHE A 62 -19.72 1.84 12.74
CA PHE A 62 -19.38 3.19 12.33
C PHE A 62 -19.34 3.33 10.80
N PRO A 63 -20.47 3.15 10.09
CA PRO A 63 -20.50 3.04 8.63
C PRO A 63 -19.97 4.29 7.91
N VAL A 64 -20.31 5.49 8.38
CA VAL A 64 -19.82 6.75 7.80
C VAL A 64 -18.31 6.92 7.97
N VAL A 65 -17.78 6.50 9.12
CA VAL A 65 -16.33 6.55 9.38
C VAL A 65 -15.61 5.51 8.53
N TRP A 66 -16.21 4.34 8.34
CA TRP A 66 -15.68 3.28 7.50
C TRP A 66 -15.62 3.72 6.03
N GLU A 67 -16.68 4.32 5.50
CA GLU A 67 -16.69 4.90 4.15
C GLU A 67 -15.57 5.94 3.97
N ALA A 68 -15.47 6.91 4.89
CA ALA A 68 -14.39 7.89 4.86
C ALA A 68 -12.99 7.24 4.99
N PHE A 69 -12.86 6.18 5.77
CA PHE A 69 -11.60 5.43 5.88
C PHE A 69 -11.23 4.79 4.54
N GLN A 70 -12.18 4.16 3.85
CA GLN A 70 -11.95 3.57 2.54
C GLN A 70 -11.55 4.65 1.53
N ASP A 71 -12.29 5.75 1.44
CA ASP A 71 -12.06 6.80 0.44
C ASP A 71 -10.73 7.52 0.63
N TYR A 72 -10.43 7.97 1.86
CA TYR A 72 -9.30 8.87 2.11
C TYR A 72 -8.01 8.14 2.52
N ARG A 73 -8.09 6.90 3.02
CA ARG A 73 -6.91 6.18 3.55
C ARG A 73 -6.53 4.94 2.77
N VAL A 74 -7.52 4.17 2.29
CA VAL A 74 -7.24 2.91 1.59
C VAL A 74 -7.17 3.12 0.08
N SER A 75 -8.12 3.85 -0.48
CA SER A 75 -8.24 4.11 -1.92
C SER A 75 -7.74 5.50 -2.34
N GLY A 76 -7.19 6.26 -1.39
CA GLY A 76 -6.65 7.60 -1.65
C GLY A 76 -5.25 7.56 -2.26
N LEU A 77 -4.97 8.49 -3.18
CA LEU A 77 -3.64 8.69 -3.77
C LEU A 77 -2.94 9.89 -3.12
N PHE A 78 -1.76 9.67 -2.55
CA PHE A 78 -0.95 10.76 -1.98
C PHE A 78 0.04 11.34 -3.00
N LEU A 79 -0.20 12.59 -3.40
CA LEU A 79 0.71 13.35 -4.26
C LEU A 79 1.60 14.27 -3.40
N THR A 80 2.92 14.13 -3.55
CA THR A 80 3.89 15.00 -2.90
C THR A 80 3.84 16.42 -3.48
N ARG A 81 4.59 17.36 -2.90
CA ARG A 81 4.79 18.68 -3.53
C ARG A 81 5.41 18.55 -4.93
N LEU A 82 6.39 17.67 -5.10
CA LEU A 82 7.09 17.48 -6.37
C LEU A 82 6.17 16.88 -7.42
N ASP A 83 5.34 15.89 -7.03
CA ASP A 83 4.38 15.23 -7.93
C ASP A 83 3.41 16.28 -8.51
N ARG A 84 2.86 17.14 -7.65
CA ARG A 84 1.93 18.20 -8.05
C ARG A 84 2.56 19.21 -9.02
N GLU A 85 3.81 19.59 -8.79
CA GLU A 85 4.54 20.49 -9.68
C GLU A 85 4.76 19.88 -11.06
N VAL A 86 5.08 18.57 -11.13
CA VAL A 86 5.23 17.86 -12.41
C VAL A 86 3.90 17.81 -13.16
N VAL A 87 2.78 17.54 -12.48
CA VAL A 87 1.44 17.56 -13.11
C VAL A 87 1.14 18.92 -13.72
N VAL A 88 1.41 20.02 -13.00
CA VAL A 88 1.18 21.38 -13.51
C VAL A 88 2.00 21.63 -14.77
N ARG A 89 3.31 21.32 -14.75
CA ARG A 89 4.19 21.49 -15.92
C ARG A 89 3.73 20.64 -17.11
N LEU A 90 3.32 19.40 -16.86
CA LEU A 90 2.78 18.52 -17.91
C LEU A 90 1.53 19.12 -18.55
N MET A 91 0.57 19.61 -17.75
CA MET A 91 -0.66 20.21 -18.28
C MET A 91 -0.39 21.48 -19.09
N GLU A 92 0.56 22.32 -18.65
CA GLU A 92 0.95 23.52 -19.38
C GLU A 92 1.60 23.18 -20.72
N GLN A 93 2.53 22.22 -20.75
CA GLN A 93 3.18 21.76 -21.97
C GLN A 93 2.17 21.09 -22.93
N ALA A 94 1.28 20.25 -22.40
CA ALA A 94 0.24 19.59 -23.18
C ALA A 94 -0.74 20.59 -23.82
N GLY A 95 -1.13 21.62 -23.07
CA GLY A 95 -1.97 22.70 -23.58
C GLY A 95 -1.31 23.49 -24.71
N GLN A 96 0.01 23.68 -24.66
CA GLN A 96 0.77 24.35 -25.73
C GLN A 96 0.96 23.46 -26.96
N ALA A 97 1.22 22.17 -26.76
CA ALA A 97 1.44 21.19 -27.83
C ALA A 97 0.14 20.67 -28.46
N GLY A 98 -1.03 20.93 -27.83
CA GLY A 98 -2.31 20.35 -28.24
C GLY A 98 -2.39 18.83 -28.05
N GLN A 99 -1.56 18.28 -27.15
CA GLN A 99 -1.53 16.86 -26.84
C GLN A 99 -2.53 16.52 -25.74
N VAL A 100 -3.13 15.34 -25.82
CA VAL A 100 -4.02 14.80 -24.81
C VAL A 100 -3.37 13.58 -24.13
N PRO A 101 -3.66 13.31 -22.85
CA PRO A 101 -3.19 12.10 -22.18
C PRO A 101 -3.65 10.81 -22.88
N PRO A 102 -2.94 9.68 -22.71
CA PRO A 102 -1.72 9.53 -21.92
C PRO A 102 -0.49 10.13 -22.62
N PHE A 103 0.36 10.82 -21.87
CA PHE A 103 1.61 11.38 -22.38
C PHE A 103 2.74 10.34 -22.39
N ASP A 104 3.63 10.45 -23.37
CA ASP A 104 4.77 9.56 -23.49
C ASP A 104 5.84 9.82 -22.42
N GLU A 105 6.77 8.88 -22.28
CA GLU A 105 7.86 8.97 -21.31
C GLU A 105 8.74 10.21 -21.56
N THR A 106 8.92 10.60 -22.83
CA THR A 106 9.71 11.77 -23.20
C THR A 106 9.14 13.05 -22.60
N MET A 107 7.83 13.28 -22.77
CA MET A 107 7.15 14.45 -22.23
C MET A 107 7.21 14.49 -20.71
N PHE A 108 7.05 13.34 -20.04
CA PHE A 108 7.22 13.25 -18.59
C PHE A 108 8.64 13.64 -18.15
N LEU A 109 9.67 13.12 -18.83
CA LEU A 109 11.07 13.42 -18.50
C LEU A 109 11.45 14.88 -18.75
N GLU A 110 10.80 15.56 -19.69
CA GLU A 110 10.95 17.00 -19.90
C GLU A 110 10.30 17.82 -18.77
N ALA A 111 9.11 17.42 -18.32
CA ALA A 111 8.37 18.06 -17.23
C ALA A 111 8.89 17.72 -15.82
N GLN A 112 9.78 16.74 -15.71
CA GLN A 112 10.28 16.23 -14.43
C GLN A 112 10.93 17.34 -13.58
N HIS A 113 10.91 17.17 -12.27
CA HIS A 113 11.53 18.13 -11.35
C HIS A 113 13.05 18.24 -11.57
N ASP A 114 13.61 19.45 -11.50
CA ASP A 114 15.02 19.71 -11.82
C ASP A 114 16.00 18.90 -10.97
N ASN A 115 15.68 18.69 -9.68
CA ASN A 115 16.49 17.84 -8.78
C ASN A 115 16.59 16.38 -9.23
N TRP A 116 15.70 15.88 -10.10
CA TRP A 116 15.72 14.50 -10.58
C TRP A 116 16.55 14.34 -11.85
N LYS A 117 16.70 15.39 -12.66
CA LYS A 117 17.47 15.40 -13.92
C LYS A 117 18.92 14.90 -13.80
N PRO A 118 19.71 15.30 -12.77
CA PRO A 118 21.09 14.82 -12.67
C PRO A 118 21.20 13.39 -12.15
N LEU A 119 20.11 12.77 -11.67
CA LEU A 119 20.14 11.47 -11.04
C LEU A 119 19.91 10.35 -12.05
N THR A 120 20.87 9.42 -12.14
CA THR A 120 20.71 8.22 -12.97
C THR A 120 19.55 7.33 -12.50
N ARG A 121 19.37 7.20 -11.19
CA ARG A 121 18.23 6.51 -10.56
C ARG A 121 17.59 7.42 -9.53
N CYS A 122 16.28 7.63 -9.65
CA CYS A 122 15.53 8.47 -8.74
C CYS A 122 14.21 7.77 -8.38
N ARG A 123 14.15 7.25 -7.14
CA ARG A 123 12.96 6.55 -6.65
C ARG A 123 11.72 7.45 -6.63
N GLU A 124 11.88 8.72 -6.24
CA GLU A 124 10.77 9.69 -6.23
C GLU A 124 10.21 9.95 -7.63
N ARG A 125 11.07 10.04 -8.64
CA ARG A 125 10.65 10.18 -10.05
C ARG A 125 9.85 8.96 -10.49
N ASP A 126 10.35 7.77 -10.19
CA ASP A 126 9.72 6.51 -10.58
C ASP A 126 8.37 6.35 -9.88
N GLU A 127 8.29 6.66 -8.57
CA GLU A 127 7.02 6.68 -7.82
C GLU A 127 6.05 7.74 -8.37
N CYS A 128 6.53 8.93 -8.72
CA CYS A 128 5.69 9.97 -9.35
C CYS A 128 5.13 9.45 -10.67
N HIS A 129 5.97 8.90 -11.54
CA HIS A 129 5.55 8.34 -12.81
C HIS A 129 4.49 7.26 -12.63
N ASP A 130 4.70 6.30 -11.72
CA ASP A 130 3.74 5.21 -11.48
C ASP A 130 2.38 5.73 -11.03
N LYS A 131 2.35 6.75 -10.14
CA LYS A 131 1.10 7.41 -9.73
C LYS A 131 0.40 8.10 -10.91
N LEU A 132 1.15 8.76 -11.80
CA LEU A 132 0.58 9.41 -12.97
C LEU A 132 0.05 8.39 -13.99
N ALA A 133 0.73 7.24 -14.12
CA ALA A 133 0.29 6.15 -14.98
C ALA A 133 -1.00 5.50 -14.46
N GLU A 134 -1.10 5.31 -13.13
CA GLU A 134 -2.33 4.83 -12.48
C GLU A 134 -3.52 5.75 -12.76
N MET A 135 -3.30 7.07 -12.84
CA MET A 135 -4.32 8.05 -13.20
C MET A 135 -4.59 8.16 -14.72
N GLY A 136 -3.87 7.41 -15.56
CA GLY A 136 -3.97 7.50 -17.03
C GLY A 136 -3.42 8.80 -17.62
N ILE A 137 -2.60 9.53 -16.87
CA ILE A 137 -1.99 10.80 -17.31
C ILE A 137 -0.78 10.54 -18.19
N VAL A 138 0.03 9.53 -17.85
CA VAL A 138 1.20 9.11 -18.64
C VAL A 138 1.07 7.64 -19.04
N GLU A 139 1.75 7.23 -20.09
CA GLU A 139 1.85 5.82 -20.46
C GLU A 139 2.55 5.03 -19.36
N PRO A 140 2.15 3.79 -19.06
CA PRO A 140 2.85 2.97 -18.08
C PRO A 140 4.27 2.67 -18.57
N ARG A 141 5.24 2.65 -17.65
CA ARG A 141 6.63 2.32 -17.99
C ARG A 141 6.67 0.94 -18.62
N GLY A 142 7.36 0.82 -19.76
CA GLY A 142 7.55 -0.45 -20.45
C GLY A 142 8.36 -1.42 -19.60
N GLY A 143 7.67 -2.23 -18.78
CA GLY A 143 8.28 -3.30 -18.00
C GLY A 143 7.62 -3.57 -16.65
N GLN A 144 6.58 -4.42 -16.68
CA GLN A 144 6.46 -5.60 -15.83
C GLN A 144 5.89 -6.76 -16.65
#